data_AF-A0A7S2U7B5-F1
#
_entry.id   AF-A0A7S2U7B5-F1
#
_cell.length_a   1.000
_cell.length_b   1.000
_cell.length_c   1.000
_cell.angle_alpha   90.00
_cell.angle_beta   90.00
_cell.angle_gamma   90.00
#
_symmetry.space_group_name_H-M   'P 1'
#
loop_
_entity.id
_entity.type
_entity.pdbx_description
1 polymer ?
#
loop_
_entity_poly.entity_id
_entity_poly.type
_entity_poly.pdbx_seq_one_letter_code
_entity_poly.pdbx_strand_id
1 'polypeptide(L)'
;TAGSAIQNCVDNPGWLDLSGRYFVLLGAGSAMGPFLVLMALGANVVAVDLDRPGIWKRLVSIAKASPGSLTFPMTKPQKDCKDDDALCSVSGCNLFTQAPLIRDWLLNLYPGKPFTVGSYAYLNGALHVQVSLAMDAICRDLSEKRPGTSLAYLCTPTDLHLCPKEAYDASLEHYSNFSKKPYCILMNLLSGGKFLRKNARKPMSGEGGDYYVVNGISVAQGPNYALAKRMQHWRAIVARGNGCIVSSNIAPSTSTASVVQNKTFAWAYEGMPYFTPYEIFAPETSNAVMSAILFSDLNDKSSNANPAKKINNPNQLFEYGSFHGGTWRCAYEVDSIGEASVLLYFSRVAAPYVGVAAAAGAAVAAKYFGYV
;
A
#
# COMPACT_ATOMS: atom_id res chain seq x y z
N THR A 1 7.16 -5.13 14.07
CA THR A 1 5.93 -4.46 13.57
C THR A 1 6.33 -3.21 12.78
N ALA A 2 5.41 -2.47 12.17
CA ALA A 2 5.73 -1.16 11.58
C ALA A 2 6.41 -0.21 12.59
N GLY A 3 5.95 -0.21 13.85
CA GLY A 3 6.59 0.53 14.94
C GLY A 3 8.03 0.08 15.21
N SER A 4 8.30 -1.23 15.22
CA SER A 4 9.66 -1.75 15.38
C SER A 4 10.59 -1.32 14.24
N ALA A 5 10.09 -1.27 13.00
CA ALA A 5 10.91 -0.82 11.88
C ALA A 5 11.33 0.66 12.01
N ILE A 6 10.41 1.50 12.50
CA ILE A 6 10.72 2.91 12.80
C ILE A 6 11.76 3.00 13.91
N GLN A 7 11.56 2.26 15.02
CA GLN A 7 12.52 2.19 16.12
C GLN A 7 13.90 1.74 15.63
N ASN A 8 13.97 0.68 14.82
CA ASN A 8 15.21 0.19 14.26
C ASN A 8 15.95 1.26 13.44
N CYS A 9 15.23 2.04 12.62
CA CYS A 9 15.84 3.15 11.86
C CYS A 9 16.34 4.28 12.76
N VAL A 10 15.63 4.57 13.86
CA VAL A 10 16.07 5.57 14.86
C VAL A 10 17.31 5.09 15.60
N ASP A 11 17.32 3.83 16.02
CA ASP A 11 18.43 3.21 16.77
C ASP A 11 19.66 2.98 15.88
N ASN A 12 19.49 2.96 14.55
CA ASN A 12 20.54 2.75 13.57
C ASN A 12 20.51 3.87 12.50
N PRO A 13 20.91 5.11 12.84
CA PRO A 13 20.79 6.25 11.93
C PRO A 13 21.57 6.07 10.61
N GLY A 14 22.64 5.26 10.61
CA GLY A 14 23.37 4.90 9.39
C GLY A 14 22.55 4.13 8.35
N TRP A 15 21.40 3.56 8.72
CA TRP A 15 20.49 2.92 7.76
C TRP A 15 19.74 3.93 6.88
N LEU A 16 19.72 5.20 7.29
CA LEU A 16 19.08 6.30 6.57
C LEU A 16 20.03 7.06 5.64
N ASP A 17 21.33 6.78 5.66
CA ASP A 17 22.25 7.27 4.64
C ASP A 17 22.12 6.43 3.37
N LEU A 18 21.50 7.02 2.35
CA LEU A 18 21.24 6.36 1.07
C LEU A 18 22.20 6.80 -0.04
N SER A 19 23.20 7.65 0.25
CA SER A 19 24.12 8.23 -0.73
C SER A 19 24.83 7.20 -1.63
N GLY A 20 25.13 6.02 -1.08
CA GLY A 20 25.73 4.90 -1.80
C GLY A 20 24.75 3.89 -2.41
N ARG A 21 23.43 4.09 -2.23
CA ARG A 21 22.39 3.12 -2.60
C ARG A 21 21.65 3.54 -3.87
N TYR A 22 21.26 2.54 -4.65
CA TYR A 22 20.63 2.71 -5.96
C TYR A 22 19.23 2.11 -5.94
N PHE A 23 18.22 2.93 -6.21
CA PHE A 23 16.82 2.56 -6.17
C PHE A 23 16.20 2.72 -7.55
N VAL A 24 15.68 1.63 -8.11
CA VAL A 24 14.91 1.66 -9.36
C VAL A 24 13.44 1.76 -9.01
N LEU A 25 12.75 2.80 -9.48
CA LEU A 25 11.31 2.97 -9.25
C LEU A 25 10.56 2.74 -10.56
N LEU A 26 9.91 1.57 -10.68
CA LEU A 26 8.98 1.28 -11.78
C LEU A 26 7.64 1.94 -11.45
N GLY A 27 7.37 3.09 -12.07
CA GLY A 27 6.29 4.02 -11.67
C GLY A 27 6.77 5.08 -10.67
N ALA A 28 7.87 5.77 -10.98
CA ALA A 28 8.52 6.75 -10.10
C ALA A 28 7.61 7.91 -9.65
N GLY A 29 6.62 8.26 -10.47
CA GLY A 29 5.64 9.30 -10.22
C GLY A 29 4.47 8.85 -9.35
N SER A 30 4.40 7.58 -8.93
CA SER A 30 3.35 7.05 -8.08
C SER A 30 3.22 7.83 -6.76
N ALA A 31 1.98 8.10 -6.34
CA ALA A 31 1.70 8.85 -5.12
C ALA A 31 2.21 8.14 -3.84
N MET A 32 2.29 6.81 -3.89
CA MET A 32 2.78 5.98 -2.78
C MET A 32 4.22 5.51 -2.95
N GLY A 33 4.88 5.89 -4.05
CA GLY A 33 6.29 5.57 -4.22
C GLY A 33 7.15 6.37 -3.22
N PRO A 34 8.28 5.81 -2.75
CA PRO A 34 9.14 6.46 -1.75
C PRO A 34 10.01 7.58 -2.34
N PHE A 35 9.69 8.10 -3.53
CA PHE A 35 10.54 9.02 -4.30
C PHE A 35 11.02 10.22 -3.46
N LEU A 36 10.10 10.92 -2.78
CA LEU A 36 10.44 12.09 -1.98
C LEU A 36 11.41 11.76 -0.84
N VAL A 37 11.16 10.65 -0.13
CA VAL A 37 11.99 10.21 1.00
C VAL A 37 13.38 9.79 0.51
N LEU A 38 13.44 9.04 -0.60
CA LEU A 38 14.70 8.62 -1.19
C LEU A 38 15.56 9.82 -1.61
N MET A 39 14.96 10.80 -2.29
CA MET A 39 15.68 12.01 -2.72
C MET A 39 16.17 12.83 -1.52
N ALA A 40 15.33 12.99 -0.48
CA ALA A 40 15.69 13.72 0.73
C ALA A 40 16.85 13.06 1.52
N LEU A 41 16.96 11.73 1.45
CA LEU A 41 18.00 10.94 2.12
C LEU A 41 19.24 10.67 1.24
N GLY A 42 19.35 11.33 0.09
CA GLY A 42 20.55 11.28 -0.75
C GLY A 42 20.64 10.08 -1.69
N ALA A 43 19.57 9.31 -1.89
CA ALA A 43 19.60 8.12 -2.73
C ALA A 43 19.92 8.41 -4.20
N ASN A 44 20.47 7.40 -4.90
CA ASN A 44 20.56 7.41 -6.36
C ASN A 44 19.32 6.75 -6.95
N VAL A 45 18.38 7.56 -7.46
CA VAL A 45 17.11 7.08 -7.98
C VAL A 45 17.16 6.91 -9.50
N VAL A 46 16.90 5.70 -9.97
CA VAL A 46 16.65 5.39 -11.37
C VAL A 46 15.13 5.37 -11.59
N ALA A 47 14.60 6.42 -12.20
CA ALA A 47 13.17 6.60 -12.41
C ALA A 47 12.72 6.03 -13.76
N VAL A 48 11.71 5.15 -13.70
CA VAL A 48 10.98 4.63 -14.86
C VAL A 48 9.54 5.12 -14.75
N ASP A 49 9.12 5.97 -15.68
CA ASP A 49 7.73 6.43 -15.78
C ASP A 49 7.42 6.89 -17.21
N LEU A 50 6.14 7.16 -17.48
CA LEU A 50 5.61 7.56 -18.77
C LEU A 50 6.30 8.81 -19.31
N ASP A 51 6.38 8.88 -20.63
CA ASP A 51 6.87 9.99 -21.45
C ASP A 51 5.92 11.20 -21.44
N ARG A 52 5.52 11.63 -20.24
CA ARG A 52 4.63 12.76 -20.01
C ARG A 52 5.42 13.90 -19.37
N PRO A 53 5.57 15.06 -20.04
CA PRO A 53 6.43 16.14 -19.56
C PRO A 53 6.11 16.59 -18.13
N GLY A 54 4.83 16.61 -17.74
CA GLY A 54 4.41 16.99 -16.39
C GLY A 54 4.96 16.09 -15.27
N ILE A 55 5.17 14.79 -15.53
CA ILE A 55 5.80 13.87 -14.57
C ILE A 55 7.25 14.29 -14.37
N TRP A 56 7.98 14.48 -15.47
CA TRP A 56 9.41 14.81 -15.44
C TRP A 56 9.69 16.18 -14.88
N LYS A 57 8.88 17.19 -15.20
CA LYS A 57 8.99 18.53 -14.59
C LYS A 57 8.96 18.44 -13.06
N ARG A 58 8.05 17.64 -12.51
CA ARG A 58 7.95 17.41 -11.06
C ARG A 58 9.17 16.66 -10.53
N LEU A 59 9.52 15.51 -11.11
CA LEU A 59 10.62 14.67 -10.59
C LEU A 59 11.98 15.38 -10.68
N VAL A 60 12.27 16.05 -11.80
CA VAL A 60 13.51 16.82 -12.02
C VAL A 60 13.59 18.01 -11.07
N SER A 61 12.49 18.75 -10.87
CA SER A 61 12.46 19.87 -9.92
C SER A 61 12.77 19.41 -8.50
N ILE A 62 12.17 18.31 -8.04
CA ILE A 62 12.46 17.72 -6.73
C ILE A 62 13.93 17.31 -6.64
N ALA A 63 14.44 16.63 -7.68
CA ALA A 63 15.82 16.16 -7.68
C ALA A 63 16.83 17.30 -7.57
N LYS A 64 16.63 18.41 -8.28
CA LYS A 64 17.48 19.60 -8.19
C LYS A 64 17.45 20.26 -6.81
N ALA A 65 16.37 20.09 -6.06
CA ALA A 65 16.20 20.64 -4.71
C ALA A 65 16.59 19.65 -3.59
N SER A 66 17.12 18.48 -3.93
CA SER A 66 17.39 17.38 -2.99
C SER A 66 18.86 16.95 -3.04
N PRO A 67 19.39 16.29 -1.99
CA PRO A 67 20.73 15.72 -2.02
C PRO A 67 20.85 14.45 -2.89
N GLY A 68 19.73 13.80 -3.22
CA GLY A 68 19.71 12.60 -4.07
C GLY A 68 19.98 12.88 -5.55
N SER A 69 20.33 11.84 -6.29
CA SER A 69 20.55 11.90 -7.74
C SER A 69 19.41 11.23 -8.51
N LEU A 70 19.14 11.70 -9.73
CA LEU A 70 18.06 11.19 -10.57
C LEU A 70 18.59 10.76 -11.94
N THR A 71 18.32 9.51 -12.32
CA THR A 71 18.62 8.93 -13.62
C THR A 71 17.34 8.44 -14.28
N PHE A 72 17.12 8.76 -15.54
CA PHE A 72 15.91 8.39 -16.27
C PHE A 72 16.21 8.23 -17.77
N PRO A 73 15.41 7.44 -18.50
CA PRO A 73 15.58 7.28 -19.93
C PRO A 73 15.18 8.55 -20.69
N MET A 74 15.84 8.81 -21.81
CA MET A 74 15.55 9.91 -22.72
C MET A 74 15.59 9.41 -24.16
N THR A 75 14.75 9.96 -25.04
CA THR A 75 14.75 9.61 -26.48
C THR A 75 15.85 10.32 -27.27
N LYS A 76 16.53 11.30 -26.67
CA LYS A 76 17.65 12.05 -27.25
C LYS A 76 18.72 12.29 -26.17
N PRO A 77 19.99 12.47 -26.56
CA PRO A 77 21.05 12.83 -25.62
C PRO A 77 20.73 14.11 -24.81
N GLN A 78 21.05 14.11 -23.52
CA GLN A 78 20.82 15.26 -22.64
C GLN A 78 21.51 16.54 -23.13
N LYS A 79 22.71 16.42 -23.73
CA LYS A 79 23.47 17.54 -24.30
C LYS A 79 22.74 18.28 -25.44
N ASP A 80 21.75 17.64 -26.06
CA ASP A 80 20.98 18.24 -27.16
C ASP A 80 19.73 18.99 -26.65
N CYS A 81 19.47 18.96 -25.34
CA CYS A 81 18.37 19.67 -24.68
C CYS A 81 18.83 21.07 -24.26
N LYS A 82 18.16 22.11 -24.76
CA LYS A 82 18.53 23.52 -24.50
C LYS A 82 18.21 23.97 -23.07
N ASP A 83 17.14 23.43 -22.51
CA ASP A 83 16.60 23.77 -21.20
C ASP A 83 15.88 22.57 -20.57
N ASP A 84 15.39 22.75 -19.35
CA ASP A 84 14.66 21.71 -18.60
C ASP A 84 13.35 21.30 -19.27
N ASP A 85 12.70 22.21 -20.00
CA ASP A 85 11.44 21.93 -20.68
C ASP A 85 11.67 21.00 -21.88
N ALA A 86 12.70 21.28 -22.68
CA ALA A 86 13.16 20.42 -23.76
C ALA A 86 13.59 19.06 -23.22
N LEU A 87 14.33 19.03 -22.11
CA LEU A 87 14.73 17.79 -21.42
C LEU A 87 13.49 16.98 -21.00
N CYS A 88 12.54 17.60 -20.28
CA CYS A 88 11.33 16.91 -19.81
C CYS A 88 10.43 16.45 -20.96
N SER A 89 10.49 17.11 -22.13
CA SER A 89 9.70 16.73 -23.31
C SER A 89 10.18 15.46 -24.01
N VAL A 90 11.44 15.06 -23.79
CA VAL A 90 12.06 13.86 -24.38
C VAL A 90 12.38 12.79 -23.32
N SER A 91 11.99 13.01 -22.07
CA SER A 91 12.20 12.09 -20.95
C SER A 91 11.09 11.05 -20.84
N GLY A 92 11.48 9.87 -20.38
CA GLY A 92 10.58 8.80 -20.00
C GLY A 92 10.55 7.63 -20.96
N CYS A 93 9.76 6.63 -20.58
CA CYS A 93 9.58 5.39 -21.30
C CYS A 93 8.25 4.75 -20.91
N ASN A 94 7.88 3.65 -21.56
CA ASN A 94 6.59 3.02 -21.30
C ASN A 94 6.76 1.53 -20.99
N LEU A 95 6.34 1.12 -19.80
CA LEU A 95 6.41 -0.28 -19.35
C LEU A 95 5.63 -1.24 -20.25
N PHE A 96 4.60 -0.79 -20.96
CA PHE A 96 3.84 -1.63 -21.87
C PHE A 96 4.55 -1.88 -23.19
N THR A 97 5.18 -0.85 -23.77
CA THR A 97 5.72 -0.92 -25.13
C THR A 97 7.24 -1.13 -25.15
N GLN A 98 7.92 -0.87 -24.03
CA GLN A 98 9.38 -0.87 -23.94
C GLN A 98 9.92 -1.74 -22.81
N ALA A 99 9.13 -2.63 -22.21
CA ALA A 99 9.56 -3.47 -21.07
C ALA A 99 10.91 -4.19 -21.30
N PRO A 100 11.15 -4.85 -22.45
CA PRO A 100 12.44 -5.50 -22.72
C PRO A 100 13.60 -4.50 -22.82
N LEU A 101 13.36 -3.32 -23.43
CA LEU A 101 14.39 -2.27 -23.55
C LEU A 101 14.74 -1.69 -22.17
N ILE A 102 13.73 -1.45 -21.32
CA ILE A 102 13.91 -0.97 -19.95
C ILE A 102 14.72 -2.00 -19.15
N ARG A 103 14.38 -3.29 -19.25
CA ARG A 103 15.14 -4.37 -18.62
C ARG A 103 16.61 -4.34 -19.04
N ASP A 104 16.87 -4.33 -20.34
CA ASP A 104 18.25 -4.40 -20.87
C ASP A 104 19.05 -3.15 -20.49
N TRP A 105 18.41 -1.98 -20.51
CA TRP A 105 19.01 -0.74 -20.02
C TRP A 105 19.40 -0.85 -18.54
N LEU A 106 18.49 -1.31 -17.67
CA LEU A 106 18.75 -1.46 -16.23
C LEU A 106 19.82 -2.50 -15.92
N LEU A 107 19.93 -3.58 -16.69
CA LEU A 107 21.00 -4.59 -16.51
C LEU A 107 22.39 -3.98 -16.77
N ASN A 108 22.50 -3.10 -17.75
CA ASN A 108 23.77 -2.48 -18.15
C ASN A 108 24.08 -1.18 -17.37
N LEU A 109 23.07 -0.55 -16.77
CA LEU A 109 23.23 0.68 -16.01
C LEU A 109 24.02 0.44 -14.71
N TYR A 110 24.97 1.33 -14.40
CA TYR A 110 25.83 1.28 -13.22
C TYR A 110 26.44 -0.11 -12.93
N PRO A 111 27.32 -0.65 -13.80
CA PRO A 111 27.88 -2.00 -13.63
C PRO A 111 28.43 -2.25 -12.22
N GLY A 112 28.07 -3.40 -11.64
CA GLY A 112 28.51 -3.83 -10.30
C GLY A 112 27.80 -3.18 -9.11
N LYS A 113 26.89 -2.22 -9.31
CA LYS A 113 26.11 -1.61 -8.22
C LYS A 113 24.82 -2.40 -7.93
N PRO A 114 24.53 -2.86 -6.71
CA PRO A 114 23.27 -3.53 -6.43
C PRO A 114 22.09 -2.55 -6.56
N PHE A 115 20.94 -3.04 -7.02
CA PHE A 115 19.71 -2.25 -7.11
C PHE A 115 18.67 -2.70 -6.09
N THR A 116 17.96 -1.75 -5.49
CA THR A 116 16.67 -2.02 -4.87
C THR A 116 15.58 -1.63 -5.86
N VAL A 117 14.83 -2.59 -6.37
CA VAL A 117 13.83 -2.39 -7.44
C VAL A 117 12.43 -2.39 -6.84
N GLY A 118 11.77 -1.24 -6.88
CA GLY A 118 10.41 -1.08 -6.39
C GLY A 118 9.37 -1.03 -7.50
N SER A 119 8.30 -1.81 -7.35
CA SER A 119 7.18 -1.87 -8.30
C SER A 119 5.99 -1.05 -7.81
N TYR A 120 5.88 0.20 -8.29
CA TYR A 120 4.89 1.19 -7.81
C TYR A 120 3.87 1.62 -8.87
N ALA A 121 4.04 1.21 -10.13
CA ALA A 121 3.10 1.51 -11.19
C ALA A 121 1.74 0.84 -10.93
N TYR A 122 0.67 1.62 -11.12
CA TYR A 122 -0.69 1.22 -10.85
C TYR A 122 -1.62 1.76 -11.94
N LEU A 123 -2.54 0.91 -12.41
CA LEU A 123 -3.61 1.29 -13.33
C LEU A 123 -4.91 0.60 -12.92
N ASN A 124 -6.01 0.94 -13.59
CA ASN A 124 -7.30 0.30 -13.35
C ASN A 124 -7.54 -0.88 -14.30
N GLY A 125 -8.27 -1.89 -13.84
CA GLY A 125 -8.73 -3.00 -14.68
C GLY A 125 -7.60 -3.83 -15.30
N ALA A 126 -7.80 -4.30 -16.52
CA ALA A 126 -6.87 -5.21 -17.20
C ALA A 126 -5.47 -4.60 -17.41
N LEU A 127 -5.38 -3.27 -17.55
CA LEU A 127 -4.10 -2.57 -17.66
C LEU A 127 -3.22 -2.74 -16.41
N HIS A 128 -3.82 -2.91 -15.23
CA HIS A 128 -3.08 -3.19 -14.00
C HIS A 128 -2.38 -4.55 -14.07
N VAL A 129 -3.07 -5.57 -14.58
CA VAL A 129 -2.50 -6.91 -14.75
C VAL A 129 -1.34 -6.85 -15.74
N GLN A 130 -1.53 -6.15 -16.87
CA GLN A 130 -0.51 -6.01 -17.90
C GLN A 130 0.73 -5.24 -17.39
N VAL A 131 0.56 -4.16 -16.62
CA VAL A 131 1.71 -3.41 -16.09
C VAL A 131 2.44 -4.20 -15.01
N SER A 132 1.70 -4.95 -14.17
CA SER A 132 2.30 -5.86 -13.19
C SER A 132 3.11 -6.97 -13.84
N LEU A 133 2.65 -7.52 -14.97
CA LEU A 133 3.41 -8.47 -15.79
C LEU A 133 4.70 -7.85 -16.35
N ALA A 134 4.63 -6.63 -16.87
CA ALA A 134 5.81 -5.93 -17.38
C ALA A 134 6.85 -5.67 -16.28
N MET A 135 6.42 -5.21 -15.10
CA MET A 135 7.29 -5.04 -13.94
C MET A 135 7.85 -6.38 -13.44
N ASP A 136 7.04 -7.43 -13.39
CA ASP A 136 7.50 -8.78 -12.99
C ASP A 136 8.65 -9.27 -13.87
N ALA A 137 8.53 -9.13 -15.19
CA ALA A 137 9.56 -9.56 -16.12
C ALA A 137 10.89 -8.80 -15.91
N ILE A 138 10.83 -7.50 -15.59
CA ILE A 138 12.00 -6.68 -15.26
C ILE A 138 12.58 -7.13 -13.90
N CYS A 139 11.74 -7.26 -12.87
CA CYS A 139 12.17 -7.69 -11.53
C CYS A 139 12.83 -9.06 -11.54
N ARG A 140 12.26 -10.04 -12.27
CA ARG A 140 12.83 -11.38 -12.44
C ARG A 140 14.24 -11.30 -12.98
N ASP A 141 14.41 -10.70 -14.15
CA ASP A 141 15.70 -10.69 -14.84
C ASP A 141 16.75 -9.88 -14.05
N LEU A 142 16.37 -8.78 -13.39
CA LEU A 142 17.28 -8.05 -12.49
C LEU A 142 17.65 -8.89 -11.27
N SER A 143 16.70 -9.57 -10.64
CA SER A 143 16.96 -10.43 -9.47
C SER A 143 17.87 -11.62 -9.80
N GLU A 144 17.77 -12.17 -11.01
CA GLU A 144 18.54 -13.34 -11.44
C GLU A 144 19.91 -12.97 -12.04
N LYS A 145 20.00 -11.88 -12.79
CA LYS A 145 21.19 -11.53 -13.60
C LYS A 145 22.04 -10.43 -12.99
N ARG A 146 21.54 -9.70 -11.98
CA ARG A 146 22.27 -8.63 -11.30
C ARG A 146 22.45 -8.95 -9.80
N PRO A 147 23.64 -9.41 -9.38
CA PRO A 147 23.91 -9.78 -8.00
C PRO A 147 23.63 -8.65 -7.01
N GLY A 148 23.07 -9.01 -5.84
CA GLY A 148 22.72 -8.07 -4.78
C GLY A 148 21.43 -7.28 -5.03
N THR A 149 20.68 -7.59 -6.09
CA THR A 149 19.37 -6.98 -6.32
C THR A 149 18.39 -7.35 -5.22
N SER A 150 17.71 -6.34 -4.68
CA SER A 150 16.61 -6.46 -3.72
C SER A 150 15.31 -5.98 -4.36
N LEU A 151 14.17 -6.53 -3.94
CA LEU A 151 12.86 -6.15 -4.47
C LEU A 151 12.02 -5.45 -3.40
N ALA A 152 11.22 -4.47 -3.82
CA ALA A 152 10.32 -3.72 -2.95
C ALA A 152 8.89 -3.66 -3.52
N TYR A 153 7.90 -3.95 -2.68
CA TYR A 153 6.48 -3.91 -3.03
C TYR A 153 5.65 -3.25 -1.94
N LEU A 154 4.61 -2.53 -2.35
CA LEU A 154 3.53 -2.08 -1.47
C LEU A 154 2.35 -3.02 -1.66
N CYS A 155 2.25 -4.01 -0.77
CA CYS A 155 1.15 -4.95 -0.76
C CYS A 155 -0.14 -4.26 -0.32
N THR A 156 -1.26 -4.74 -0.83
CA THR A 156 -2.57 -4.17 -0.53
C THR A 156 -3.17 -4.80 0.74
N PRO A 157 -3.88 -4.05 1.59
CA PRO A 157 -4.59 -4.63 2.73
C PRO A 157 -5.85 -5.39 2.27
N THR A 158 -6.28 -5.19 1.02
CA THR A 158 -7.46 -5.82 0.44
C THR A 158 -7.15 -7.15 -0.29
N ASP A 159 -6.31 -7.98 0.31
CA ASP A 159 -5.93 -9.30 -0.22
C ASP A 159 -5.89 -10.34 0.92
N LEU A 160 -5.73 -11.62 0.60
CA LEU A 160 -5.57 -12.69 1.59
C LEU A 160 -4.14 -12.74 2.09
N HIS A 161 -3.97 -12.64 3.41
CA HIS A 161 -2.66 -12.66 4.07
C HIS A 161 -2.64 -13.61 5.26
N LEU A 162 -1.47 -14.17 5.55
CA LEU A 162 -1.18 -14.61 6.92
C LEU A 162 -1.11 -13.38 7.82
N CYS A 163 -1.60 -13.50 9.04
CA CYS A 163 -1.48 -12.47 10.05
C CYS A 163 -0.90 -13.02 11.35
N PRO A 164 -0.22 -12.19 12.16
CA PRO A 164 0.28 -12.62 13.46
C PRO A 164 -0.87 -13.01 14.39
N LYS A 165 -0.63 -13.95 15.30
CA LYS A 165 -1.62 -14.38 16.30
C LYS A 165 -2.19 -13.19 17.09
N GLU A 166 -1.36 -12.20 17.40
CA GLU A 166 -1.78 -11.02 18.14
C GLU A 166 -2.80 -10.16 17.37
N ALA A 167 -2.73 -10.17 16.04
CA ALA A 167 -3.73 -9.49 15.22
C ALA A 167 -5.05 -10.28 15.19
N TYR A 168 -4.97 -11.60 15.09
CA TYR A 168 -6.12 -12.49 15.17
C TYR A 168 -6.86 -12.38 16.51
N ASP A 169 -6.14 -12.45 17.63
CA ASP A 169 -6.71 -12.35 18.97
C ASP A 169 -7.40 -10.98 19.18
N ALA A 170 -6.76 -9.90 18.73
CA ALA A 170 -7.37 -8.57 18.76
C ALA A 170 -8.67 -8.52 17.95
N SER A 171 -8.71 -9.14 16.76
CA SER A 171 -9.94 -9.19 15.95
C SER A 171 -11.09 -9.92 16.64
N LEU A 172 -10.81 -10.97 17.41
CA LEU A 172 -11.81 -11.68 18.23
C LEU A 172 -12.32 -10.80 19.37
N GLU A 173 -11.42 -10.09 20.06
CA GLU A 173 -11.77 -9.15 21.12
C GLU A 173 -12.67 -8.03 20.59
N HIS A 174 -12.25 -7.37 19.51
CA HIS A 174 -13.05 -6.35 18.83
C HIS A 174 -14.41 -6.90 18.40
N TYR A 175 -14.47 -8.10 17.83
CA TYR A 175 -15.73 -8.73 17.45
C TYR A 175 -16.66 -8.94 18.65
N SER A 176 -16.13 -9.40 19.78
CA SER A 176 -16.92 -9.61 21.02
C SER A 176 -17.55 -8.31 21.55
N ASN A 177 -16.90 -7.17 21.28
CA ASN A 177 -17.37 -5.85 21.67
C ASN A 177 -18.34 -5.26 20.64
N PHE A 178 -18.03 -5.34 19.35
CA PHE A 178 -18.85 -4.76 18.27
C PHE A 178 -20.13 -5.54 18.01
N SER A 179 -20.10 -6.88 18.10
CA SER A 179 -21.27 -7.74 17.82
C SER A 179 -22.45 -7.51 18.76
N LYS A 180 -22.19 -6.97 19.95
CA LYS A 180 -23.22 -6.63 20.96
C LYS A 180 -23.86 -5.25 20.74
N LYS A 181 -23.31 -4.42 19.85
CA LYS A 181 -23.82 -3.06 19.64
C LYS A 181 -25.16 -3.11 18.88
N PRO A 182 -26.21 -2.40 19.32
CA PRO A 182 -27.54 -2.48 18.69
C PRO A 182 -27.53 -2.17 17.18
N TYR A 183 -26.76 -1.18 16.75
CA TYR A 183 -26.66 -0.84 15.33
C TYR A 183 -25.97 -1.95 14.51
N CYS A 184 -24.99 -2.68 15.08
CA CYS A 184 -24.36 -3.81 14.41
C CYS A 184 -25.35 -4.97 14.23
N ILE A 185 -26.11 -5.29 15.29
CA ILE A 185 -27.15 -6.33 15.27
C ILE A 185 -28.19 -6.00 14.19
N LEU A 186 -28.68 -4.75 14.18
CA LEU A 186 -29.66 -4.28 13.21
C LEU A 186 -29.12 -4.34 11.77
N MET A 187 -27.91 -3.85 11.51
CA MET A 187 -27.31 -3.89 10.16
C MET A 187 -27.05 -5.32 9.68
N ASN A 188 -26.59 -6.21 10.55
CA ASN A 188 -26.38 -7.62 10.20
C ASN A 188 -27.72 -8.31 9.88
N LEU A 189 -28.76 -8.07 10.70
CA LEU A 189 -30.10 -8.62 10.48
C LEU A 189 -30.73 -8.11 9.18
N LEU A 190 -30.75 -6.79 8.96
CA LEU A 190 -31.34 -6.17 7.77
C LEU A 190 -30.63 -6.56 6.47
N SER A 191 -29.32 -6.85 6.54
CA SER A 191 -28.54 -7.29 5.39
C SER A 191 -28.61 -8.81 5.14
N GLY A 192 -29.31 -9.57 5.98
CA GLY A 192 -29.34 -11.03 5.92
C GLY A 192 -27.96 -11.66 6.13
N GLY A 193 -27.14 -11.07 7.00
CA GLY A 193 -25.78 -11.53 7.30
C GLY A 193 -24.73 -11.15 6.25
N LYS A 194 -25.09 -10.35 5.23
CA LYS A 194 -24.12 -9.88 4.22
C LYS A 194 -23.14 -8.85 4.79
N PHE A 195 -23.59 -7.97 5.68
CA PHE A 195 -22.75 -6.98 6.35
C PHE A 195 -22.17 -7.52 7.65
N LEU A 196 -21.05 -6.93 8.07
CA LEU A 196 -20.40 -7.20 9.35
C LEU A 196 -20.05 -8.69 9.54
N ARG A 197 -19.46 -9.29 8.51
CA ARG A 197 -18.97 -10.67 8.56
C ARG A 197 -17.74 -10.71 9.45
N LYS A 198 -17.70 -11.68 10.38
CA LYS A 198 -16.60 -11.83 11.33
C LYS A 198 -15.26 -11.97 10.60
N ASN A 199 -14.27 -11.16 10.99
CA ASN A 199 -12.95 -11.17 10.37
C ASN A 199 -12.14 -12.44 10.71
N ALA A 200 -12.14 -12.80 12.00
CA ALA A 200 -11.45 -13.98 12.50
C ALA A 200 -12.02 -15.28 11.93
N ARG A 201 -11.15 -16.07 11.30
CA ARG A 201 -11.42 -17.41 10.75
C ARG A 201 -10.79 -18.50 11.61
N LYS A 202 -11.27 -19.74 11.48
CA LYS A 202 -10.66 -20.88 12.17
C LYS A 202 -9.17 -20.96 11.78
N PRO A 203 -8.24 -21.02 12.76
CA PRO A 203 -6.81 -21.19 12.46
C PRO A 203 -6.55 -22.47 11.67
N MET A 204 -5.50 -22.45 10.86
CA MET A 204 -5.06 -23.58 10.06
C MET A 204 -3.79 -24.17 10.67
N SER A 205 -3.82 -25.45 11.05
CA SER A 205 -2.61 -26.13 11.52
C SER A 205 -1.78 -26.63 10.34
N GLY A 206 -0.46 -26.49 10.43
CA GLY A 206 0.48 -26.97 9.41
C GLY A 206 1.89 -27.17 9.95
N GLU A 207 2.82 -27.48 9.06
CA GLU A 207 4.24 -27.53 9.43
C GLU A 207 4.69 -26.14 9.90
N GLY A 208 5.28 -26.05 11.09
CA GLY A 208 5.66 -24.78 11.70
C GLY A 208 4.63 -24.16 12.65
N GLY A 209 3.48 -24.82 12.89
CA GLY A 209 2.49 -24.44 13.89
C GLY A 209 1.14 -24.04 13.33
N ASP A 210 0.37 -23.31 14.14
CA ASP A 210 -0.91 -22.75 13.73
C ASP A 210 -0.71 -21.43 12.96
N TYR A 211 -1.41 -21.31 11.86
CA TYR A 211 -1.43 -20.15 10.98
C TYR A 211 -2.77 -19.42 11.07
N TYR A 212 -2.70 -18.10 11.16
CA TYR A 212 -3.86 -17.22 11.20
C TYR A 212 -3.96 -16.45 9.90
N VAL A 213 -5.20 -16.27 9.42
CA VAL A 213 -5.46 -15.62 8.13
C VAL A 213 -6.49 -14.52 8.28
N VAL A 214 -6.31 -13.50 7.45
CA VAL A 214 -7.29 -12.44 7.25
C VAL A 214 -7.82 -12.51 5.82
N ASN A 215 -9.15 -12.42 5.69
CA ASN A 215 -9.78 -12.25 4.40
C ASN A 215 -9.97 -10.77 4.08
N GLY A 216 -8.97 -10.19 3.41
CA GLY A 216 -9.04 -8.80 2.94
C GLY A 216 -9.69 -8.63 1.56
N ILE A 217 -10.08 -9.70 0.86
CA ILE A 217 -10.53 -9.59 -0.54
C ILE A 217 -11.72 -8.63 -0.64
N SER A 218 -11.56 -7.57 -1.42
CA SER A 218 -12.63 -6.62 -1.72
C SER A 218 -13.19 -6.89 -3.12
N VAL A 219 -14.47 -7.27 -3.19
CA VAL A 219 -15.15 -7.50 -4.47
C VAL A 219 -15.23 -6.22 -5.29
N ALA A 220 -15.38 -5.07 -4.62
CA ALA A 220 -15.44 -3.75 -5.26
C ALA A 220 -14.14 -3.38 -6.02
N GLN A 221 -12.98 -3.89 -5.60
CA GLN A 221 -11.72 -3.69 -6.33
C GLN A 221 -11.64 -4.52 -7.62
N GLY A 222 -12.38 -5.63 -7.67
CA GLY A 222 -12.51 -6.48 -8.84
C GLY A 222 -11.35 -7.47 -9.07
N PRO A 223 -11.56 -8.46 -9.94
CA PRO A 223 -10.62 -9.59 -10.12
C PRO A 223 -9.29 -9.17 -10.71
N ASN A 224 -9.26 -8.14 -11.58
CA ASN A 224 -8.02 -7.64 -12.17
C ASN A 224 -7.07 -7.04 -11.13
N TYR A 225 -7.61 -6.30 -10.15
CA TYR A 225 -6.83 -5.75 -9.06
C TYR A 225 -6.25 -6.86 -8.17
N ALA A 226 -7.09 -7.83 -7.79
CA ALA A 226 -6.68 -8.98 -7.00
C ALA A 226 -5.56 -9.78 -7.70
N LEU A 227 -5.72 -10.07 -9.00
CA LEU A 227 -4.69 -10.76 -9.79
C LEU A 227 -3.39 -9.97 -9.87
N ALA A 228 -3.46 -8.67 -10.20
CA ALA A 228 -2.29 -7.81 -10.34
C ALA A 228 -1.46 -7.73 -9.05
N LYS A 229 -2.12 -7.67 -7.89
CA LYS A 229 -1.46 -7.67 -6.56
C LYS A 229 -0.94 -9.06 -6.18
N ARG A 230 -1.69 -10.11 -6.48
CA ARG A 230 -1.27 -11.49 -6.20
C ARG A 230 -0.01 -11.88 -6.98
N MET A 231 0.13 -11.41 -8.21
CA MET A 231 1.34 -11.59 -9.01
C MET A 231 2.59 -11.01 -8.35
N GLN A 232 2.47 -9.83 -7.71
CA GLN A 232 3.57 -9.22 -6.96
C GLN A 232 3.99 -10.11 -5.77
N HIS A 233 3.03 -10.71 -5.07
CA HIS A 233 3.33 -11.68 -4.00
C HIS A 233 4.05 -12.92 -4.51
N TRP A 234 3.62 -13.48 -5.65
CA TRP A 234 4.30 -14.65 -6.23
C TRP A 234 5.75 -14.36 -6.57
N ARG A 235 6.03 -13.21 -7.20
CA ARG A 235 7.40 -12.78 -7.46
C ARG A 235 8.19 -12.62 -6.16
N ALA A 236 7.60 -11.97 -5.16
CA ALA A 236 8.24 -11.74 -3.87
C ALA A 236 8.67 -13.06 -3.20
N ILE A 237 7.78 -14.06 -3.19
CA ILE A 237 8.07 -15.41 -2.68
C ILE A 237 9.21 -16.06 -3.47
N VAL A 238 9.14 -16.07 -4.80
CA VAL A 238 10.13 -16.73 -5.66
C VAL A 238 11.50 -16.06 -5.54
N ALA A 239 11.56 -14.73 -5.61
CA ALA A 239 12.83 -13.99 -5.52
C ALA A 239 13.48 -14.18 -4.15
N ARG A 240 12.70 -14.14 -3.07
CA ARG A 240 13.23 -14.41 -1.72
C ARG A 240 13.73 -15.84 -1.59
N GLY A 241 12.97 -16.81 -2.11
CA GLY A 241 13.38 -18.22 -2.15
C GLY A 241 14.70 -18.44 -2.91
N ASN A 242 14.97 -17.59 -3.90
CA ASN A 242 16.21 -17.58 -4.69
C ASN A 242 17.34 -16.72 -4.07
N GLY A 243 17.19 -16.24 -2.83
CA GLY A 243 18.25 -15.53 -2.12
C GLY A 243 18.25 -14.00 -2.28
N CYS A 244 17.18 -13.39 -2.80
CA CYS A 244 17.04 -11.93 -2.79
C CYS A 244 16.47 -11.43 -1.46
N ILE A 245 16.89 -10.24 -1.03
CA ILE A 245 16.15 -9.48 -0.02
C ILE A 245 14.87 -8.95 -0.67
N VAL A 246 13.74 -9.15 -0.01
CA VAL A 246 12.43 -8.72 -0.53
C VAL A 246 11.64 -8.01 0.56
N SER A 247 11.52 -6.68 0.45
CA SER A 247 10.63 -5.89 1.31
C SER A 247 9.24 -5.84 0.67
N SER A 248 8.29 -6.59 1.22
CA SER A 248 6.95 -6.73 0.64
C SER A 248 5.88 -6.59 1.73
N ASN A 249 5.65 -5.36 2.15
CA ASN A 249 4.83 -5.07 3.33
C ASN A 249 3.45 -4.55 2.95
N ILE A 250 2.44 -4.84 3.78
CA ILE A 250 1.08 -4.37 3.56
C ILE A 250 1.00 -2.89 3.93
N ALA A 251 0.73 -2.06 2.94
CA ALA A 251 0.44 -0.65 3.10
C ALA A 251 -1.00 -0.43 3.62
N PRO A 252 -1.28 0.71 4.27
CA PRO A 252 -2.62 1.01 4.75
C PRO A 252 -3.53 1.43 3.59
N SER A 253 -4.82 1.52 3.89
CA SER A 253 -5.74 2.30 3.07
C SER A 253 -5.38 3.79 3.21
N THR A 254 -4.99 4.42 2.10
CA THR A 254 -4.51 5.81 2.08
C THR A 254 -5.48 6.70 1.30
N SER A 255 -5.79 7.88 1.84
CA SER A 255 -6.66 8.90 1.22
C SER A 255 -5.96 9.66 0.09
N THR A 256 -5.46 8.94 -0.91
CA THR A 256 -4.87 9.56 -2.11
C THR A 256 -5.93 10.23 -2.97
N ALA A 257 -5.54 11.27 -3.72
CA ALA A 257 -6.42 11.99 -4.64
C ALA A 257 -7.16 11.05 -5.62
N SER A 258 -6.48 10.00 -6.11
CA SER A 258 -7.06 9.01 -7.04
C SER A 258 -8.13 8.12 -6.42
N VAL A 259 -8.13 7.95 -5.09
CA VAL A 259 -9.14 7.16 -4.38
C VAL A 259 -10.34 8.02 -3.99
N VAL A 260 -10.11 9.21 -3.46
CA VAL A 260 -11.18 10.11 -2.99
C VAL A 260 -11.97 10.77 -4.12
N GLN A 261 -11.47 10.74 -5.36
CA GLN A 261 -12.23 11.15 -6.54
C GLN A 261 -13.52 10.32 -6.76
N ASN A 262 -13.55 9.08 -6.28
CA ASN A 262 -14.79 8.30 -6.23
C ASN A 262 -15.54 8.62 -4.92
N LYS A 263 -16.69 9.30 -5.05
CA LYS A 263 -17.49 9.78 -3.91
C LYS A 263 -17.92 8.67 -2.96
N THR A 264 -18.26 7.49 -3.47
CA THR A 264 -18.69 6.36 -2.64
C THR A 264 -17.53 5.83 -1.80
N PHE A 265 -16.33 5.73 -2.37
CA PHE A 265 -15.13 5.39 -1.60
C PHE A 265 -14.76 6.46 -0.59
N ALA A 266 -14.87 7.73 -0.94
CA ALA A 266 -14.64 8.83 0.00
C ALA A 266 -15.57 8.75 1.22
N TRP A 267 -16.88 8.57 1.00
CA TRP A 267 -17.84 8.41 2.11
C TRP A 267 -17.60 7.15 2.94
N ALA A 268 -17.23 6.04 2.29
CA ALA A 268 -16.87 4.83 3.01
C ALA A 268 -15.62 5.06 3.88
N TYR A 269 -14.61 5.79 3.38
CA TYR A 269 -13.38 6.10 4.13
C TYR A 269 -13.66 6.95 5.37
N GLU A 270 -14.58 7.92 5.28
CA GLU A 270 -15.05 8.69 6.45
C GLU A 270 -15.82 7.82 7.47
N GLY A 271 -16.47 6.76 7.00
CA GLY A 271 -17.25 5.82 7.79
C GLY A 271 -16.49 4.59 8.30
N MET A 272 -15.28 4.33 7.82
CA MET A 272 -14.50 3.16 8.21
C MET A 272 -13.91 3.25 9.62
N PRO A 273 -13.44 4.42 10.11
CA PRO A 273 -12.92 4.58 11.47
C PRO A 273 -13.91 4.26 12.61
N TYR A 274 -15.22 4.17 12.34
CA TYR A 274 -16.20 3.69 13.32
C TYR A 274 -15.97 2.22 13.72
N PHE A 275 -15.36 1.44 12.83
CA PHE A 275 -14.97 0.06 13.08
C PHE A 275 -13.52 0.00 13.59
N THR A 276 -13.30 0.53 14.79
CA THR A 276 -11.97 0.52 15.42
C THR A 276 -11.37 -0.90 15.46
N PRO A 277 -10.06 -1.04 15.17
CA PRO A 277 -9.04 0.01 15.06
C PRO A 277 -8.77 0.45 13.61
N TYR A 278 -9.74 0.35 12.70
CA TYR A 278 -9.53 0.71 11.30
C TYR A 278 -9.21 2.20 11.14
N GLU A 279 -8.20 2.55 10.34
CA GLU A 279 -7.76 3.93 10.12
C GLU A 279 -7.37 4.16 8.66
N ILE A 280 -7.71 5.34 8.15
CA ILE A 280 -7.32 5.83 6.83
C ILE A 280 -6.17 6.81 7.02
N PHE A 281 -5.04 6.53 6.38
CA PHE A 281 -3.84 7.33 6.56
C PHE A 281 -3.66 8.38 5.47
N ALA A 282 -3.04 9.50 5.85
CA ALA A 282 -2.52 10.47 4.89
C ALA A 282 -1.39 9.86 4.04
N PRO A 283 -1.22 10.30 2.78
CA PRO A 283 -0.13 9.82 1.93
C PRO A 283 1.25 10.01 2.53
N GLU A 284 1.50 11.13 3.20
CA GLU A 284 2.78 11.49 3.80
C GLU A 284 3.15 10.50 4.92
N THR A 285 2.19 10.19 5.80
CA THR A 285 2.37 9.20 6.87
C THR A 285 2.61 7.82 6.29
N SER A 286 1.83 7.42 5.27
CA SER A 286 2.01 6.13 4.60
C SER A 286 3.40 6.03 3.97
N ASN A 287 3.84 7.06 3.26
CA ASN A 287 5.17 7.12 2.63
C ASN A 287 6.29 7.04 3.66
N ALA A 288 6.19 7.77 4.78
CA ALA A 288 7.20 7.75 5.83
C ALA A 288 7.31 6.37 6.49
N VAL A 289 6.19 5.78 6.90
CA VAL A 289 6.17 4.47 7.57
C VAL A 289 6.63 3.36 6.62
N MET A 290 6.12 3.33 5.39
CA MET A 290 6.51 2.31 4.42
C MET A 290 7.98 2.44 4.00
N SER A 291 8.54 3.65 3.97
CA SER A 291 9.98 3.86 3.75
C SER A 291 10.81 3.36 4.93
N ALA A 292 10.40 3.62 6.18
CA ALA A 292 11.09 3.10 7.35
C ALA A 292 11.08 1.56 7.38
N ILE A 293 9.96 0.94 7.02
CA ILE A 293 9.87 -0.52 6.87
C ILE A 293 10.82 -1.02 5.78
N LEU A 294 10.84 -0.38 4.61
CA LEU A 294 11.79 -0.72 3.53
C LEU A 294 13.24 -0.65 4.01
N PHE A 295 13.62 0.43 4.70
CA PHE A 295 14.99 0.59 5.17
C PHE A 295 15.35 -0.40 6.27
N SER A 296 14.43 -0.70 7.18
CA SER A 296 14.63 -1.78 8.16
C SER A 296 14.82 -3.11 7.47
N ASP A 297 13.99 -3.47 6.48
CA ASP A 297 14.07 -4.74 5.77
C ASP A 297 15.36 -4.93 4.98
N LEU A 298 15.88 -3.84 4.39
CA LEU A 298 17.14 -3.87 3.62
C LEU A 298 18.38 -4.06 4.51
N ASN A 299 18.28 -3.79 5.81
CA ASN A 299 19.44 -3.75 6.72
C ASN A 299 19.39 -4.81 7.82
N ASP A 300 18.19 -5.11 8.34
CA ASP A 300 17.99 -6.02 9.45
C ASP A 300 18.08 -7.49 8.98
N LYS A 301 19.15 -8.18 9.41
CA LYS A 301 19.36 -9.60 9.13
C LYS A 301 18.30 -10.50 9.77
N SER A 302 17.61 -10.01 10.78
CA SER A 302 16.50 -10.69 11.45
C SER A 302 15.13 -10.39 10.82
N SER A 303 15.06 -9.55 9.79
CA SER A 303 13.80 -9.32 9.06
C SER A 303 13.39 -10.57 8.26
N ASN A 304 12.08 -10.77 8.11
CA ASN A 304 11.54 -11.77 7.19
C ASN A 304 11.88 -11.45 5.73
N ALA A 305 12.17 -10.18 5.40
CA ALA A 305 12.65 -9.79 4.08
C ALA A 305 14.01 -10.40 3.75
N ASN A 306 14.84 -10.69 4.75
CA ASN A 306 16.16 -11.29 4.55
C ASN A 306 16.03 -12.79 4.25
N PRO A 307 16.56 -13.28 3.11
CA PRO A 307 16.40 -14.66 2.68
C PRO A 307 17.13 -15.67 3.60
N ALA A 308 18.15 -15.24 4.34
CA ALA A 308 18.89 -16.10 5.27
C ALA A 308 18.06 -16.44 6.52
N LYS A 309 17.04 -15.64 6.86
CA LYS A 309 16.10 -15.97 7.93
C LYS A 309 15.18 -17.10 7.48
N LYS A 310 15.16 -18.20 8.22
CA LYS A 310 14.22 -19.30 7.95
C LYS A 310 12.80 -18.86 8.31
N ILE A 311 11.86 -19.11 7.40
CA ILE A 311 10.41 -19.01 7.62
C ILE A 311 9.79 -20.36 7.31
N ASN A 312 8.75 -20.77 8.05
CA ASN A 312 8.14 -22.09 7.91
C ASN A 312 7.17 -22.15 6.72
N ASN A 313 6.51 -21.03 6.43
CA ASN A 313 5.65 -20.88 5.26
C ASN A 313 6.09 -19.65 4.44
N PRO A 314 6.22 -19.75 3.10
CA PRO A 314 6.64 -18.62 2.27
C PRO A 314 5.75 -17.37 2.40
N ASN A 315 4.46 -17.54 2.73
CA ASN A 315 3.53 -16.42 2.93
C ASN A 315 3.80 -15.65 4.23
N GLN A 316 4.65 -16.15 5.13
CA GLN A 316 5.09 -15.39 6.32
C GLN A 316 5.98 -14.20 5.96
N LEU A 317 6.44 -14.11 4.71
CA LEU A 317 7.03 -12.90 4.15
C LEU A 317 6.11 -11.68 4.32
N PHE A 318 4.80 -11.89 4.24
CA PHE A 318 3.80 -10.82 4.31
C PHE A 318 3.19 -10.66 5.71
N GLU A 319 3.48 -11.58 6.64
CA GLU A 319 2.82 -11.66 7.95
C GLU A 319 3.28 -10.56 8.92
N TYR A 320 4.53 -10.13 8.84
CA TYR A 320 5.13 -9.18 9.78
C TYR A 320 5.51 -7.86 9.09
N GLY A 321 5.77 -6.81 9.88
CA GLY A 321 6.18 -5.50 9.38
C GLY A 321 5.06 -4.64 8.79
N SER A 322 3.90 -5.24 8.51
CA SER A 322 2.74 -4.60 7.90
C SER A 322 2.19 -3.37 8.64
N PHE A 323 1.81 -2.36 7.86
CA PHE A 323 1.12 -1.14 8.28
C PHE A 323 -0.32 -1.15 7.72
N HIS A 324 -1.08 -2.21 8.00
CA HIS A 324 -2.36 -2.53 7.35
C HIS A 324 -3.57 -1.67 7.77
N GLY A 325 -3.34 -0.54 8.43
CA GLY A 325 -4.38 0.41 8.89
C GLY A 325 -5.51 -0.21 9.74
N GLY A 326 -5.18 -1.17 10.59
CA GLY A 326 -6.17 -1.82 11.47
C GLY A 326 -6.98 -2.95 10.82
N THR A 327 -6.92 -3.14 9.50
CA THR A 327 -7.67 -4.18 8.75
C THR A 327 -7.60 -5.57 9.38
N TRP A 328 -6.42 -6.03 9.80
CA TRP A 328 -6.24 -7.37 10.36
C TRP A 328 -6.74 -7.51 11.80
N ARG A 329 -6.87 -6.39 12.51
CA ARG A 329 -7.29 -6.32 13.91
C ARG A 329 -8.77 -5.97 14.04
N CYS A 330 -9.43 -5.58 12.95
CA CYS A 330 -10.84 -5.19 12.97
C CYS A 330 -11.75 -6.39 13.26
N ALA A 331 -12.90 -6.13 13.90
CA ALA A 331 -13.94 -7.11 14.18
C ALA A 331 -14.48 -7.82 12.93
N TYR A 332 -14.57 -7.08 11.82
CA TYR A 332 -15.28 -7.49 10.62
C TYR A 332 -14.39 -7.44 9.38
N GLU A 333 -14.69 -8.29 8.40
CA GLU A 333 -14.00 -8.30 7.11
C GLU A 333 -14.17 -6.95 6.39
N VAL A 334 -13.10 -6.45 5.75
CA VAL A 334 -13.11 -5.13 5.07
C VAL A 334 -14.21 -5.02 4.00
N ASP A 335 -14.48 -6.11 3.29
CA ASP A 335 -15.53 -6.18 2.26
C ASP A 335 -16.96 -6.17 2.83
N SER A 336 -17.10 -6.38 4.14
CA SER A 336 -18.41 -6.42 4.81
C SER A 336 -18.75 -5.13 5.57
N ILE A 337 -17.83 -4.16 5.60
CA ILE A 337 -18.01 -2.90 6.33
C ILE A 337 -18.23 -1.71 5.39
N GLY A 338 -17.98 -1.81 4.08
CA GLY A 338 -18.04 -0.67 3.15
C GLY A 338 -19.38 0.08 3.17
N GLU A 339 -20.48 -0.61 2.88
CA GLU A 339 -21.82 -0.01 2.89
C GLU A 339 -22.27 0.38 4.31
N ALA A 340 -21.92 -0.43 5.31
CA ALA A 340 -22.20 -0.13 6.71
C ALA A 340 -21.50 1.18 7.16
N SER A 341 -20.27 1.41 6.71
CA SER A 341 -19.50 2.63 6.94
C SER A 341 -20.18 3.84 6.30
N VAL A 342 -20.65 3.74 5.07
CA VAL A 342 -21.39 4.82 4.40
C VAL A 342 -22.67 5.16 5.18
N LEU A 343 -23.43 4.16 5.60
CA LEU A 343 -24.66 4.35 6.40
C LEU A 343 -24.36 5.03 7.74
N LEU A 344 -23.32 4.57 8.45
CA LEU A 344 -22.90 5.16 9.71
C LEU A 344 -22.46 6.62 9.54
N TYR A 345 -21.67 6.92 8.50
CA TYR A 345 -21.25 8.29 8.18
C TYR A 345 -22.46 9.21 8.00
N PHE A 346 -23.39 8.86 7.10
CA PHE A 346 -24.56 9.70 6.85
C PHE A 346 -25.53 9.76 8.03
N SER A 347 -25.66 8.70 8.82
CA SER A 347 -26.47 8.72 10.04
C SER A 347 -26.00 9.79 11.02
N ARG A 348 -24.68 10.02 11.12
CA ARG A 348 -24.10 11.02 12.00
C ARG A 348 -24.15 12.43 11.41
N VAL A 349 -23.93 12.56 10.10
CA VAL A 349 -24.12 13.85 9.40
C VAL A 349 -25.57 14.30 9.52
N ALA A 350 -26.53 13.37 9.42
CA ALA A 350 -27.96 13.65 9.54
C ALA A 350 -28.44 13.82 10.99
N ALA A 351 -27.77 13.22 11.98
CA ALA A 351 -28.15 13.25 13.39
C ALA A 351 -28.49 14.65 13.95
N PRO A 352 -27.69 15.72 13.74
CA PRO A 352 -28.04 17.05 14.21
C PRO A 352 -29.33 17.59 13.55
N TYR A 353 -29.55 17.30 12.26
CA TYR A 353 -30.74 17.76 11.54
C TYR A 353 -32.01 17.00 11.97
N VAL A 354 -31.90 15.70 12.23
CA VAL A 354 -33.00 14.89 12.77
C VAL A 354 -33.36 15.35 14.18
N GLY A 355 -32.36 15.67 15.02
CA GLY A 355 -32.57 16.23 16.35
C GLY A 355 -33.30 17.58 16.32
N VAL A 356 -32.89 18.48 15.41
CA VAL A 356 -33.57 19.78 15.20
C VAL A 356 -35.00 19.59 14.69
N ALA A 357 -35.22 18.71 13.73
CA ALA A 357 -36.55 18.42 13.19
C ALA A 357 -37.48 17.79 14.24
N ALA A 358 -36.97 16.87 15.07
CA ALA A 358 -37.72 16.25 16.15
C ALA A 358 -38.06 17.25 17.25
N ALA A 359 -37.13 18.13 17.63
CA ALA A 359 -37.37 19.20 18.59
C ALA A 359 -38.40 20.22 18.06
N ALA A 360 -38.29 20.61 16.79
CA ALA A 360 -39.27 21.48 16.14
C ALA A 360 -40.66 20.83 16.05
N GLY A 361 -40.73 19.55 15.68
CA GLY A 361 -41.98 18.78 15.66
C GLY A 361 -42.61 18.65 17.05
N ALA A 362 -41.81 18.38 18.08
CA ALA A 362 -42.26 18.34 19.47
C ALA A 362 -42.76 19.71 19.95
N ALA A 363 -42.09 20.80 19.59
CA ALA A 363 -42.52 22.16 19.91
C ALA A 363 -43.85 22.53 19.21
N VAL A 364 -44.02 22.16 17.94
CA VAL A 364 -45.27 22.34 17.20
C VAL A 364 -46.40 21.52 17.81
N ALA A 365 -46.13 20.26 18.18
CA ALA A 365 -47.11 19.41 18.86
C ALA A 365 -47.48 19.95 20.24
N ALA A 366 -46.51 20.38 21.06
CA ALA A 366 -46.75 20.97 22.36
C ALA A 366 -47.64 22.23 22.27
N LYS A 367 -47.40 23.08 21.26
CA LYS A 367 -48.25 24.23 20.97
C LYS A 367 -49.66 23.83 20.49
N TYR A 368 -49.77 22.79 19.67
CA TYR A 368 -51.06 22.31 19.16
C TYR A 368 -51.93 21.68 20.26
N PHE A 369 -51.32 21.01 21.24
CA PHE A 369 -52.01 20.38 22.37
C PHE A 369 -52.09 21.26 23.63
N GLY A 370 -51.68 22.53 23.55
CA GLY A 370 -51.88 23.52 24.62
C GLY A 370 -50.98 23.34 25.84
N TYR A 371 -49.82 22.70 25.69
CA TYR A 371 -48.81 22.57 26.76
C TYR A 371 -47.89 23.80 26.86
N VAL A 372 -47.93 24.70 25.86
CA VAL A 372 -47.22 26.00 25.81
C VAL A 372 -48.08 27.05 25.11
#